data_AF-A0A956EAB8-F1
#
_entry.id   AF-A0A956EAB8-F1
#
_cell.length_a   1.000
_cell.length_b   1.000
_cell.length_c   1.000
_cell.angle_alpha   90.00
_cell.angle_beta   90.00
_cell.angle_gamma   90.00
#
_symmetry.space_group_name_H-M   'P 1'
#
loop_
_entity.id
_entity.type
_entity.pdbx_description
1 polymer ?
#
loop_
_entity_poly.entity_id
_entity_poly.type
_entity_poly.pdbx_seq_one_letter_code
_entity_poly.pdbx_strand_id
1 'polypeptide(L)'
;MGVKTVRQVRQRIVLACGIEGPRLRLCRAAALRALNGHIEECAVEQLTTAAATLRPWAIVMSETTYAFDPQEFDALARDVGGRIVRLPDFEAPMDELEAWLNERFRDLVEDGETDSH
;
A
#
# COMPACT_ATOMS: atom_id res chain seq x y z
N MET A 1 -33.39 -23.38 -3.81
CA MET A 1 -31.95 -23.51 -4.07
C MET A 1 -31.40 -22.09 -4.19
N GLY A 2 -30.84 -21.55 -3.11
CA GLY A 2 -30.42 -20.15 -3.06
C GLY A 2 -29.07 -19.96 -3.72
N VAL A 3 -29.02 -19.21 -4.82
CA VAL A 3 -27.77 -18.72 -5.42
C VAL A 3 -27.11 -17.80 -4.39
N LYS A 4 -25.99 -18.24 -3.81
CA LYS A 4 -25.13 -17.34 -3.04
C LYS A 4 -24.47 -16.39 -4.04
N THR A 5 -24.99 -15.18 -4.15
CA THR A 5 -24.32 -14.12 -4.91
C THR A 5 -22.95 -13.89 -4.25
N VAL A 6 -21.88 -14.26 -4.94
CA VAL A 6 -20.52 -13.90 -4.54
C VAL A 6 -20.45 -12.39 -4.64
N ARG A 7 -20.50 -11.71 -3.49
CA ARG A 7 -20.24 -10.28 -3.41
C ARG A 7 -18.76 -10.11 -3.75
N GLN A 8 -18.46 -9.70 -4.98
CA GLN A 8 -17.11 -9.43 -5.44
C GLN A 8 -16.58 -8.26 -4.60
N VAL A 9 -15.83 -8.58 -3.54
CA VAL A 9 -15.15 -7.59 -2.73
C VAL A 9 -14.07 -6.99 -3.63
N ARG A 10 -14.11 -5.68 -3.87
CA ARG A 10 -12.98 -4.97 -4.50
C ARG A 10 -11.81 -5.04 -3.52
N GLN A 11 -10.98 -6.06 -3.66
CA GLN A 11 -9.78 -6.16 -2.82
C GLN A 11 -8.86 -5.00 -3.14
N ARG A 12 -8.43 -4.28 -2.11
CA ARG A 12 -7.48 -3.17 -2.25
C ARG A 12 -6.10 -3.76 -2.55
N ILE A 13 -5.50 -3.33 -3.65
CA ILE A 13 -4.11 -3.66 -3.98
C ILE A 13 -3.23 -2.55 -3.40
N VAL A 14 -2.21 -2.95 -2.65
CA VAL A 14 -1.13 -2.07 -2.22
C VAL A 14 0.16 -2.54 -2.90
N LEU A 15 0.88 -1.63 -3.52
CA LEU A 15 2.12 -1.94 -4.24
C LEU A 15 3.33 -1.62 -3.36
N ALA A 16 4.08 -2.63 -2.93
CA ALA A 16 5.32 -2.47 -2.19
C ALA A 16 6.50 -2.36 -3.15
N CYS A 17 7.19 -1.22 -3.12
CA CYS A 17 8.29 -0.89 -4.01
C CYS A 17 9.62 -0.94 -3.26
N GLY A 18 10.52 -1.85 -3.66
CA GLY A 18 11.84 -2.01 -3.03
C GLY A 18 11.80 -2.40 -1.55
N ILE A 19 10.68 -2.99 -1.09
CA ILE A 19 10.52 -3.49 0.29
C ILE A 19 10.65 -5.00 0.27
N GLU A 20 11.63 -5.53 1.01
CA GLU A 20 11.93 -6.95 1.02
C GLU A 20 11.84 -7.57 2.43
N GLY A 21 11.94 -8.90 2.48
CA GLY A 21 12.24 -9.64 3.70
C GLY A 21 11.17 -9.49 4.81
N PRO A 22 11.58 -9.31 6.08
CA PRO A 22 10.65 -9.20 7.20
C PRO A 22 9.67 -8.04 7.08
N ARG A 23 10.09 -6.91 6.51
CA ARG A 23 9.25 -5.71 6.36
C ARG A 23 8.13 -5.95 5.35
N LEU A 24 8.42 -6.62 4.24
CA LEU A 24 7.40 -7.03 3.27
C LEU A 24 6.34 -7.95 3.90
N ARG A 25 6.75 -8.88 4.77
CA ARG A 25 5.82 -9.76 5.48
C ARG A 25 4.89 -8.99 6.40
N LEU A 26 5.39 -7.96 7.09
CA LEU A 26 4.55 -7.07 7.90
C LEU A 26 3.56 -6.28 7.04
N CYS A 27 4.00 -5.72 5.91
CA CYS A 27 3.11 -5.04 4.98
C CYS A 27 1.97 -5.98 4.52
N ARG A 28 2.29 -7.24 4.22
CA ARG A 28 1.29 -8.27 3.85
C ARG A 28 0.29 -8.53 4.97
N ALA A 29 0.77 -8.74 6.19
CA ALA A 29 -0.09 -8.96 7.34
C ALA A 29 -1.00 -7.75 7.63
N ALA A 30 -0.44 -6.55 7.60
CA ALA A 30 -1.16 -5.31 7.87
C ALA A 30 -2.20 -5.00 6.78
N ALA A 31 -1.87 -5.16 5.50
CA ALA A 31 -2.81 -4.92 4.40
C ALA A 31 -4.01 -5.89 4.46
N LEU A 32 -3.76 -7.16 4.79
CA LEU A 32 -4.84 -8.12 4.97
C LEU A 32 -5.77 -7.71 6.13
N ARG A 33 -5.20 -7.32 7.27
CA ARG A 33 -5.94 -7.00 8.50
C ARG A 33 -6.70 -5.67 8.42
N ALA A 34 -6.02 -4.61 7.97
CA ALA A 34 -6.57 -3.26 7.98
C ALA A 34 -7.42 -2.96 6.73
N LEU A 35 -7.06 -3.51 5.56
CA LEU A 35 -7.66 -3.12 4.29
C LEU A 35 -8.57 -4.20 3.69
N ASN A 36 -8.51 -5.44 4.21
CA ASN A 36 -8.94 -6.64 3.51
C ASN A 36 -8.34 -6.71 2.09
N GLY A 37 -7.07 -6.29 1.99
CA GLY A 37 -6.32 -6.15 0.75
C GLY A 37 -5.14 -7.12 0.66
N HIS A 38 -4.34 -6.99 -0.39
CA HIS A 38 -3.08 -7.72 -0.55
C HIS A 38 -1.97 -6.80 -1.04
N ILE A 39 -0.72 -7.26 -0.85
CA ILE A 39 0.48 -6.59 -1.34
C ILE A 39 0.91 -7.23 -2.66
N GLU A 40 1.10 -6.42 -3.68
CA GLU A 40 1.95 -6.74 -4.84
C GLU A 40 3.33 -6.12 -4.63
N GLU A 41 4.37 -6.77 -5.12
CA GLU A 41 5.76 -6.32 -4.95
C GLU A 41 6.34 -5.93 -6.31
N CYS A 42 7.13 -4.87 -6.35
CA CYS A 42 7.91 -4.52 -7.51
C CYS A 42 9.27 -3.92 -7.12
N ALA A 43 10.22 -4.02 -8.06
CA ALA A 43 11.43 -3.22 -7.99
C ALA A 43 11.13 -1.75 -8.35
N VAL A 44 12.03 -0.83 -7.99
CA VAL A 44 11.85 0.62 -8.23
C VAL A 44 11.76 0.92 -9.72
N GLU A 45 12.55 0.22 -10.55
CA GLU A 45 12.59 0.39 -11.99
C GLU A 45 11.28 -0.05 -12.67
N GLN A 46 10.49 -0.88 -12.01
CA GLN A 46 9.21 -1.40 -12.51
C GLN A 46 8.01 -0.63 -11.98
N LEU A 47 8.23 0.31 -11.04
CA LEU A 47 7.18 0.96 -10.27
C LEU A 47 6.12 1.60 -11.17
N THR A 48 6.53 2.41 -12.15
CA THR A 48 5.62 3.12 -13.05
C THR A 48 4.71 2.15 -13.82
N THR A 49 5.28 1.10 -14.40
CA THR A 49 4.55 0.08 -15.16
C THR A 49 3.59 -0.72 -14.27
N ALA A 50 4.06 -1.13 -13.09
CA ALA A 50 3.27 -1.89 -12.14
C ALA A 50 2.10 -1.04 -11.60
N ALA A 51 2.35 0.22 -11.23
CA ALA A 51 1.34 1.14 -10.74
C ALA A 51 0.27 1.44 -11.82
N ALA A 52 0.68 1.68 -13.07
CA ALA A 52 -0.26 1.91 -14.17
C ALA A 52 -1.15 0.68 -14.44
N THR A 53 -0.58 -0.52 -14.33
CA THR A 53 -1.28 -1.79 -14.61
C THR A 53 -2.24 -2.17 -13.48
N LEU A 54 -1.77 -2.09 -12.24
CA LEU A 54 -2.50 -2.55 -11.07
C LEU A 54 -3.45 -1.48 -10.51
N ARG A 55 -3.21 -0.21 -10.83
CA ARG A 55 -3.92 0.97 -10.28
C ARG A 55 -4.04 0.83 -8.75
N PRO A 56 -2.91 0.70 -8.04
CA PRO A 56 -2.92 0.37 -6.63
C PRO A 56 -3.56 1.49 -5.83
N TRP A 57 -4.22 1.11 -4.76
CA TRP A 57 -4.83 2.05 -3.84
C TRP A 57 -3.77 2.80 -3.01
N ALA A 58 -2.66 2.13 -2.72
CA ALA A 58 -1.49 2.76 -2.11
C ALA A 58 -0.19 2.15 -2.64
N ILE A 59 0.88 2.93 -2.62
CA ILE A 59 2.24 2.50 -2.92
C ILE A 59 3.06 2.66 -1.63
N VAL A 60 3.63 1.56 -1.14
CA VAL A 60 4.49 1.54 0.03
C VAL A 60 5.94 1.50 -0.43
N MET A 61 6.78 2.39 0.09
CA MET A 61 8.22 2.41 -0.17
C MET A 61 8.99 2.89 1.05
N SER A 62 10.29 2.66 1.10
CA SER A 62 11.13 3.14 2.19
C SER A 62 11.26 4.67 2.16
N GLU A 63 11.55 5.31 3.30
CA GLU A 63 11.76 6.77 3.32
C GLU A 63 12.95 7.16 2.43
N THR A 64 14.02 6.36 2.44
CA THR A 64 15.19 6.53 1.56
C THR A 64 14.82 6.39 0.09
N THR A 65 13.99 5.41 -0.28
CA THR A 65 13.50 5.26 -1.66
C THR A 65 12.70 6.48 -2.07
N TYR A 66 11.76 6.92 -1.23
CA TYR A 66 10.95 8.10 -1.52
C TYR A 66 11.80 9.35 -1.69
N ALA A 67 12.82 9.55 -0.84
CA ALA A 67 13.71 10.70 -0.87
C ALA A 67 14.55 10.80 -2.16
N PHE A 68 14.64 9.75 -2.97
CA PHE A 68 15.34 9.77 -4.25
C PHE A 68 14.66 10.71 -5.26
N ASP A 69 13.34 10.60 -5.43
CA ASP A 69 12.54 11.52 -6.24
C ASP A 69 11.10 11.67 -5.72
N PRO A 70 10.90 12.45 -4.63
CA PRO A 70 9.57 12.64 -4.04
C PRO A 70 8.53 13.16 -5.03
N GLN A 71 8.94 14.04 -5.96
CA GLN A 71 8.03 14.69 -6.89
C GLN A 71 7.51 13.69 -7.92
N GLU A 72 8.38 12.83 -8.45
CA GLU A 72 7.99 11.78 -9.39
C GLU A 72 7.05 10.76 -8.71
N PHE A 73 7.37 10.33 -7.49
CA PHE A 73 6.51 9.37 -6.78
C PHE A 73 5.14 9.94 -6.41
N ASP A 74 5.07 11.20 -5.98
CA ASP A 74 3.80 11.87 -5.68
C ASP A 74 2.97 12.09 -6.96
N ALA A 75 3.61 12.43 -8.07
CA ALA A 75 2.94 12.52 -9.37
C ALA A 75 2.38 11.17 -9.81
N LEU A 76 3.17 10.10 -9.71
CA LEU A 76 2.73 8.75 -10.05
C LEU A 76 1.54 8.31 -9.20
N ALA A 77 1.60 8.52 -7.88
CA ALA A 77 0.49 8.17 -6.99
C ALA A 77 -0.79 8.91 -7.38
N ARG A 78 -0.70 10.20 -7.69
CA ARG A 78 -1.84 10.99 -8.19
C ARG A 78 -2.40 10.44 -9.49
N ASP A 79 -1.54 10.10 -10.46
CA ASP A 79 -1.94 9.61 -11.78
C ASP A 79 -2.69 8.27 -11.73
N VAL A 80 -2.34 7.42 -10.76
CA VAL A 80 -3.03 6.13 -10.54
C VAL A 80 -4.19 6.23 -9.55
N GLY A 81 -4.43 7.41 -8.96
CA GLY A 81 -5.44 7.62 -7.92
C GLY A 81 -5.11 6.93 -6.60
N GLY A 82 -3.84 6.67 -6.34
CA GLY A 82 -3.33 6.03 -5.14
C GLY A 82 -2.67 7.03 -4.18
N ARG A 83 -2.06 6.50 -3.13
CA ARG A 83 -1.39 7.27 -2.07
C ARG A 83 -0.02 6.71 -1.75
N ILE A 84 0.92 7.55 -1.36
CA ILE A 84 2.25 7.11 -0.91
C ILE A 84 2.22 6.81 0.59
N VAL A 85 2.75 5.65 0.96
CA VAL A 85 3.02 5.26 2.36
C VAL A 85 4.52 5.09 2.50
N ARG A 86 5.12 5.95 3.31
CA ARG A 86 6.57 5.94 3.55
C ARG A 86 6.87 5.11 4.77
N LEU A 87 7.55 3.99 4.56
CA LEU A 87 7.94 3.10 5.63
C LEU A 87 9.21 3.65 6.29
N PRO A 88 9.20 3.94 7.60
CA PRO A 88 10.36 4.52 8.26
C PRO A 88 11.57 3.59 8.21
N ASP A 89 12.76 4.14 7.92
CA ASP A 89 13.99 3.37 7.76
C ASP A 89 14.66 2.95 9.07
N PHE A 90 14.19 3.48 10.21
CA PHE A 90 14.72 3.08 11.50
C PHE A 90 14.37 1.62 11.83
N GLU A 91 15.28 0.95 12.52
CA GLU A 91 15.08 -0.38 13.09
C GLU A 91 14.15 -0.28 14.30
N ALA A 92 12.85 -0.10 14.03
CA ALA A 92 11.83 -0.33 15.05
C ALA A 92 11.75 -1.82 15.36
N PRO A 93 11.43 -2.21 16.61
CA PRO A 93 10.95 -3.55 16.89
C PRO A 93 9.80 -3.90 15.92
N MET A 94 9.80 -5.14 15.43
CA MET A 94 8.85 -5.58 14.39
C MET A 94 7.38 -5.39 14.81
N ASP A 95 7.08 -5.56 16.10
CA ASP A 95 5.74 -5.39 16.65
C ASP A 95 5.28 -3.92 16.62
N GLU A 96 6.20 -2.98 16.84
CA GLU A 96 5.92 -1.54 16.73
C GLU A 96 5.69 -1.13 15.27
N LEU A 97 6.50 -1.66 14.35
CA LEU A 97 6.33 -1.43 12.92
C LEU A 97 5.01 -2.01 12.40
N GLU A 98 4.60 -3.18 12.90
CA GLU A 98 3.30 -3.78 12.58
C GLU A 98 2.15 -2.91 13.08
N ALA A 99 2.20 -2.45 14.34
CA ALA A 99 1.18 -1.56 14.90
C ALA A 99 1.06 -0.26 14.10
N TRP A 100 2.19 0.35 13.74
CA TRP A 100 2.25 1.55 12.92
C TRP A 100 1.65 1.33 11.52
N LEU A 101 2.01 0.23 10.84
CA LEU A 101 1.46 -0.10 9.52
C LEU A 101 -0.05 -0.30 9.55
N ASN A 102 -0.57 -0.98 10.59
CA ASN A 102 -2.00 -1.18 10.76
C ASN A 102 -2.76 0.14 10.97
N GLU A 103 -2.19 1.05 11.75
CA GLU A 103 -2.75 2.40 11.93
C GLU A 103 -2.76 3.16 10.61
N ARG A 104 -1.60 3.27 9.94
CA ARG A 104 -1.50 4.00 8.66
C ARG A 104 -2.44 3.47 7.60
N PHE A 105 -2.57 2.16 7.46
CA PHE A 105 -3.51 1.59 6.50
C PHE A 105 -4.97 1.86 6.86
N ARG A 106 -5.32 1.91 8.15
CA ARG A 106 -6.66 2.29 8.59
C ARG A 106 -6.96 3.75 8.23
N ASP A 107 -6.04 4.66 8.52
CA ASP A 107 -6.20 6.10 8.22
C ASP A 107 -6.50 6.32 6.72
N LEU A 108 -5.77 5.61 5.85
CA LEU A 108 -6.00 5.69 4.42
C LEU A 108 -7.42 5.28 4.01
N VAL A 109 -8.05 4.31 4.71
CA VAL A 109 -9.43 3.88 4.45
C VAL A 109 -10.40 4.98 4.82
N GLU A 110 -10.25 5.54 6.02
CA GLU A 110 -11.15 6.56 6.57
C GLU A 110 -11.14 7.83 5.70
N ASP A 111 -9.95 8.26 5.28
CA ASP A 111 -9.81 9.38 4.34
C ASP A 111 -10.42 9.08 2.97
N GLY A 112 -10.37 7.83 2.51
CA GLY A 112 -10.91 7.43 1.20
C GLY A 112 -12.44 7.37 1.16
N GLU A 113 -13.10 7.15 2.30
CA GLU A 113 -14.56 7.16 2.43
C GLU A 113 -15.14 8.59 2.48
N THR A 114 -14.34 9.56 2.93
CA THR A 114 -14.76 10.97 3.05
C THR A 114 -14.89 11.67 1.69
N ASP A 115 -14.10 11.27 0.68
CA ASP A 115 -14.13 11.82 -0.69
C ASP A 115 -15.29 11.31 -1.58
N SER A 116 -16.20 10.48 -1.03
CA SER A 116 -17.31 9.85 -1.77
C SER A 116 -18.70 10.49 -1.56
N HIS A 117 -18.78 11.75 -1.08
CA HIS A 117 -20.04 12.48 -0.89
C HIS A 117 -20.21 13.68 -1.83
#